data_AF-A0A504YSD5-F1
#
_entry.id   AF-A0A504YSD5-F1
#
_cell.length_a   1.000
_cell.length_b   1.000
_cell.length_c   1.000
_cell.angle_alpha   90.00
_cell.angle_beta   90.00
_cell.angle_gamma   90.00
#
_symmetry.space_group_name_H-M   'P 1'
#
loop_
_entity.id
_entity.type
_entity.pdbx_description
1 polymer ?
#
loop_
_entity_poly.entity_id
_entity_poly.type
_entity_poly.pdbx_seq_one_letter_code
_entity_poly.pdbx_strand_id
1 'polypeptide(L)'
;MEYCRVQATRYGHHINGAKYCIQQMLHREGDTPLFLDTLAAVDLEQLCSVWGVLDKYREVKRHKAKLRAVQDHTSLQPDSELSEIKRSRLDVNEHRVDSDQLITYHIPFERRYWPIHGITPKQILIAYCQKQKIKPPDFHTIEERGTRLFFSTATINNIRYHNTFGCKSKKFSEQAVSLVCLKALGIPDGRLPSNT
;
A
#
# COMPACT_ATOMS: atom_id res chain seq x y z
N MET A 1 18.46 -17.04 -18.58
CA MET A 1 19.39 -16.13 -17.86
C MET A 1 18.92 -14.66 -17.83
N GLU A 2 18.24 -14.14 -18.85
CA GLU A 2 17.82 -12.72 -18.91
C GLU A 2 16.60 -12.35 -18.03
N TYR A 3 15.82 -13.34 -17.58
CA TYR A 3 14.54 -13.10 -16.90
C TYR A 3 14.69 -12.60 -15.44
N CYS A 4 15.72 -13.05 -14.70
CA CYS A 4 16.07 -12.49 -13.37
C CYS A 4 16.35 -10.98 -13.44
N ARG A 5 17.01 -10.52 -14.52
CA ARG A 5 17.32 -9.10 -14.75
C ARG A 5 16.08 -8.24 -14.93
N VAL A 6 14.94 -8.82 -15.32
CA VAL A 6 13.71 -8.09 -15.59
C VAL A 6 12.78 -8.11 -14.38
N GLN A 7 12.58 -9.26 -13.73
CA GLN A 7 11.55 -9.38 -12.69
C GLN A 7 11.93 -8.74 -11.35
N ALA A 8 13.16 -8.95 -10.86
CA ALA A 8 13.61 -8.39 -9.58
C ALA A 8 13.65 -6.85 -9.60
N THR A 9 14.10 -6.29 -10.72
CA THR A 9 14.36 -4.85 -10.88
C THR A 9 13.10 -4.08 -11.28
N ARG A 10 12.27 -4.62 -12.19
CA ARG A 10 11.17 -3.88 -12.80
C ARG A 10 9.95 -3.77 -11.87
N TYR A 11 9.55 -4.85 -11.20
CA TYR A 11 8.28 -4.89 -10.46
C TYR A 11 8.37 -4.60 -8.96
N GLY A 12 9.58 -4.48 -8.40
CA GLY A 12 9.73 -4.26 -6.95
C GLY A 12 9.06 -5.37 -6.13
N HIS A 13 9.21 -6.62 -6.60
CA HIS A 13 8.69 -7.79 -5.94
C HIS A 13 9.30 -7.95 -4.55
N HIS A 14 8.48 -8.45 -3.62
CA HIS A 14 8.97 -8.95 -2.34
C HIS A 14 9.94 -10.12 -2.59
N ILE A 15 11.02 -10.22 -1.80
CA ILE A 15 12.07 -11.23 -2.00
C ILE A 15 11.53 -12.64 -2.17
N ASN A 16 10.56 -13.06 -1.36
CA ASN A 16 9.94 -14.38 -1.46
C ASN A 16 9.33 -14.66 -2.84
N GLY A 17 8.70 -13.65 -3.45
CA GLY A 17 8.16 -13.78 -4.80
C GLY A 17 9.27 -13.93 -5.85
N ALA A 18 10.36 -13.16 -5.69
CA ALA A 18 11.53 -13.28 -6.56
C ALA A 18 12.19 -14.66 -6.43
N LYS A 19 12.44 -15.14 -5.20
CA LYS A 19 12.99 -16.47 -4.93
C LYS A 19 12.14 -17.57 -5.53
N TYR A 20 10.82 -17.53 -5.33
CA TYR A 20 9.91 -18.53 -5.89
C TYR A 20 10.02 -18.61 -7.42
N CYS A 21 10.01 -17.47 -8.13
CA CYS A 21 10.19 -17.46 -9.58
C CYS A 21 11.53 -18.07 -10.00
N ILE A 22 12.62 -17.75 -9.30
CA ILE A 22 13.95 -18.27 -9.61
C ILE A 22 14.04 -19.77 -9.33
N GLN A 23 13.48 -20.24 -8.22
CA GLN A 23 13.41 -21.66 -7.89
C GLN A 23 12.63 -22.45 -8.93
N GLN A 24 11.50 -21.90 -9.42
CA GLN A 24 10.73 -22.52 -10.50
C GLN A 24 11.50 -22.54 -11.83
N MET A 25 12.40 -21.59 -12.07
CA MET A 25 13.27 -21.63 -13.25
C MET A 25 14.39 -22.66 -13.11
N LEU A 26 14.96 -22.78 -11.90
CA LEU A 26 16.03 -23.71 -11.57
C LEU A 26 15.53 -25.09 -11.13
N HIS A 27 14.24 -25.41 -11.30
CA HIS A 27 13.62 -26.64 -10.80
C HIS A 27 14.28 -27.95 -11.29
N ARG A 28 15.06 -27.89 -12.38
CA ARG A 28 15.82 -29.02 -12.95
C ARG A 28 17.31 -29.01 -12.58
N GLU A 29 17.79 -27.95 -11.95
CA GLU A 29 19.20 -27.70 -11.59
C GLU A 29 19.41 -27.80 -10.05
N GLY A 30 18.61 -28.64 -9.39
CA GLY A 30 18.66 -28.86 -7.95
C GLY A 30 20.09 -29.14 -7.48
N ASP A 31 20.48 -28.47 -6.38
CA ASP A 31 21.78 -28.57 -5.70
C ASP A 31 22.99 -27.89 -6.35
N THR A 32 22.79 -27.03 -7.35
CA THR A 32 23.87 -26.12 -7.77
C THR A 32 24.20 -25.09 -6.68
N PRO A 33 25.48 -24.66 -6.52
CA PRO A 33 25.85 -23.59 -5.59
C PRO A 33 25.02 -22.31 -5.80
N LEU A 34 24.73 -21.98 -7.07
CA LEU A 34 23.88 -20.86 -7.45
C LEU A 34 22.45 -20.99 -6.90
N PHE A 35 21.88 -22.20 -6.91
CA PHE A 35 20.57 -22.48 -6.33
C PHE A 35 20.59 -22.31 -4.81
N LEU A 36 21.59 -22.85 -4.12
CA LEU A 36 21.75 -22.72 -2.67
C LEU A 36 21.95 -21.26 -2.24
N ASP A 37 22.79 -20.50 -2.94
CA ASP A 37 23.04 -19.08 -2.67
C ASP A 37 21.78 -18.24 -2.89
N THR A 38 20.98 -18.58 -3.91
CA THR A 38 19.66 -17.98 -4.16
C THR A 38 18.70 -18.22 -2.99
N LEU A 39 18.71 -19.42 -2.41
CA LEU A 39 17.90 -19.74 -1.23
C LEU A 39 18.38 -18.99 0.01
N ALA A 40 19.69 -18.85 0.17
CA ALA A 40 20.31 -18.22 1.33
C ALA A 40 20.11 -16.70 1.39
N ALA A 41 19.96 -16.02 0.25
CA ALA A 41 19.84 -14.55 0.20
C ALA A 41 18.71 -13.99 1.09
N VAL A 42 19.00 -13.13 2.06
CA VAL A 42 17.97 -12.63 3.00
C VAL A 42 17.18 -11.42 2.50
N ASP A 43 17.76 -10.66 1.56
CA ASP A 43 17.14 -9.51 0.93
C ASP A 43 17.34 -9.53 -0.60
N LEU A 44 16.67 -8.59 -1.28
CA LEU A 44 16.75 -8.48 -2.73
C LEU A 44 18.15 -8.02 -3.20
N GLU A 45 18.93 -7.38 -2.33
CA GLU A 45 20.26 -6.87 -2.65
C GLU A 45 21.28 -8.02 -2.70
N GLN A 46 21.29 -8.88 -1.70
CA GLN A 46 22.04 -10.15 -1.68
C GLN A 46 21.62 -11.05 -2.84
N LEU A 47 20.31 -11.18 -3.10
CA LEU A 47 19.82 -11.95 -4.23
C LEU A 47 20.35 -11.40 -5.56
N CYS A 48 20.37 -10.08 -5.74
CA CYS A 48 20.95 -9.46 -6.94
C CYS A 48 22.49 -9.62 -6.99
N SER A 49 23.17 -9.73 -5.85
CA SER A 49 24.61 -9.99 -5.78
C SER A 49 24.95 -11.39 -6.27
N VAL A 50 24.23 -12.42 -5.81
CA VAL A 50 24.39 -13.82 -6.25
C VAL A 50 24.28 -13.94 -7.77
N TRP A 51 23.41 -13.14 -8.39
CA TRP A 51 23.14 -13.16 -9.82
C TRP A 51 23.95 -12.13 -10.64
N GLY A 52 24.90 -11.41 -10.02
CA GLY A 52 25.77 -10.45 -10.71
C GLY A 52 25.04 -9.23 -11.29
N VAL A 53 23.92 -8.82 -10.70
CA VAL A 53 23.06 -7.71 -11.18
C VAL A 53 22.87 -6.61 -10.14
N LEU A 54 23.72 -6.58 -9.11
CA LEU A 54 23.64 -5.67 -7.97
C LEU A 54 23.69 -4.19 -8.39
N ASP A 55 24.59 -3.82 -9.30
CA ASP A 55 24.76 -2.41 -9.71
C ASP A 55 23.52 -1.87 -10.42
N LYS A 56 22.95 -2.67 -11.33
CA LYS A 56 21.69 -2.35 -12.02
C LYS A 56 20.53 -2.25 -11.02
N TYR A 57 20.49 -3.13 -10.03
CA TYR A 57 19.47 -3.07 -8.97
C TYR A 57 19.58 -1.78 -8.15
N ARG A 58 20.79 -1.39 -7.74
CA ARG A 58 21.05 -0.16 -6.99
C ARG A 58 20.68 1.09 -7.79
N GLU A 59 20.99 1.12 -9.09
CA GLU A 59 20.58 2.21 -9.97
C GLU A 59 19.06 2.38 -10.03
N VAL A 60 18.33 1.29 -10.25
CA VAL A 60 16.85 1.30 -10.28
C VAL A 60 16.26 1.67 -8.92
N LYS A 61 16.85 1.18 -7.82
CA LYS A 61 16.44 1.53 -6.44
C LYS A 61 16.59 3.03 -6.19
N ARG A 62 17.72 3.63 -6.60
CA ARG A 62 17.96 5.08 -6.51
C ARG A 62 16.98 5.87 -7.38
N HIS A 63 16.75 5.43 -8.62
CA HIS A 63 15.81 6.10 -9.52
C HIS A 63 14.38 6.11 -8.95
N LYS A 64 13.92 4.97 -8.42
CA LYS A 64 12.61 4.87 -7.74
C LYS A 64 12.54 5.74 -6.47
N ALA A 65 13.62 5.84 -5.70
CA ALA A 65 13.66 6.72 -4.53
C ALA A 65 13.54 8.20 -4.92
N LYS A 66 14.21 8.63 -6.00
CA LYS A 66 14.08 9.99 -6.55
C LYS A 66 12.66 10.30 -7.01
N LEU A 67 12.01 9.38 -7.73
CA LEU A 67 10.61 9.56 -8.16
C LEU A 67 9.65 9.71 -6.98
N ARG A 68 9.86 8.94 -5.90
CA ARG A 68 9.06 9.07 -4.67
C ARG A 68 9.29 10.40 -3.97
N ALA A 69 10.54 10.82 -3.85
CA ALA A 69 10.87 12.11 -3.23
C ALA A 69 10.24 13.29 -3.98
N VAL A 70 10.23 13.26 -5.32
CA VAL A 70 9.56 14.30 -6.14
C VAL A 70 8.05 14.32 -5.87
N GLN A 71 7.42 13.15 -5.73
CA GLN A 71 5.99 13.04 -5.45
C GLN A 71 5.63 13.52 -4.03
N ASP A 72 6.50 13.30 -3.05
CA ASP A 72 6.34 13.83 -1.69
C ASP A 72 6.56 15.36 -1.64
N HIS A 73 7.48 15.93 -2.43
CA HIS A 73 7.76 17.37 -2.45
C HIS A 73 6.69 18.21 -3.16
N THR A 74 5.95 17.68 -4.15
CA THR A 74 4.80 18.39 -4.76
C THR A 74 3.62 18.55 -3.78
N SER A 75 3.66 17.85 -2.64
CA SER A 75 2.61 17.87 -1.60
C SER A 75 2.87 18.88 -0.46
N LEU A 76 4.00 19.60 -0.50
CA LEU A 76 4.48 20.45 0.61
C LEU A 76 4.65 21.92 0.20
N GLN A 77 3.71 22.49 -0.55
CA GLN A 77 3.51 23.95 -0.50
C GLN A 77 2.44 24.26 0.55
N PRO A 78 2.82 24.87 1.69
CA PRO A 78 1.90 25.66 2.47
C PRO A 78 1.89 27.07 1.88
N ASP A 79 0.78 27.50 1.30
CA ASP A 79 0.44 28.91 1.38
C ASP A 79 -1.06 29.07 1.60
N SER A 80 -1.31 29.70 2.73
CA SER A 80 -2.57 30.23 3.21
C SER A 80 -3.05 31.32 2.26
N GLU A 81 -4.33 31.31 1.91
CA GLU A 81 -5.23 32.47 1.86
C GLU A 81 -6.56 32.03 1.23
N LEU A 82 -7.64 32.43 1.89
CA LEU A 82 -9.01 32.14 1.50
C LEU A 82 -9.31 32.58 0.06
N SER A 83 -9.97 31.72 -0.72
CA SER A 83 -10.94 32.22 -1.69
C SER A 83 -12.00 31.16 -2.03
N GLU A 84 -13.21 31.67 -2.03
CA GLU A 84 -14.47 30.99 -2.25
C GLU A 84 -14.65 30.55 -3.72
N ILE A 85 -15.51 29.53 -3.90
CA ILE A 85 -16.28 29.21 -5.12
C ILE A 85 -15.49 28.66 -6.32
N LYS A 86 -15.69 27.35 -6.59
CA LYS A 86 -16.48 26.94 -7.77
C LYS A 86 -16.99 25.50 -7.66
N ARG A 87 -18.32 25.40 -7.44
CA ARG A 87 -19.12 24.19 -7.63
C ARG A 87 -19.08 23.83 -9.12
N SER A 88 -18.77 22.58 -9.44
CA SER A 88 -19.07 21.97 -10.73
C SER A 88 -20.28 21.06 -10.54
N ARG A 89 -21.42 21.48 -11.13
CA ARG A 89 -22.67 20.71 -11.23
C ARG A 89 -22.67 19.93 -12.54
N LEU A 90 -22.92 18.63 -12.47
CA LEU A 90 -23.59 17.79 -13.49
C LEU A 90 -24.31 16.69 -12.66
N ASP A 91 -25.54 16.90 -12.18
CA ASP A 91 -26.88 16.77 -12.79
C ASP A 91 -27.53 15.36 -12.60
N VAL A 92 -28.64 15.39 -11.84
CA VAL A 92 -29.78 14.44 -11.62
C VAL A 92 -29.47 12.93 -11.37
N ASN A 93 -29.83 12.28 -10.26
CA ASN A 93 -31.16 12.23 -9.63
C ASN A 93 -31.15 11.66 -8.18
N GLU A 94 -32.10 12.15 -7.39
CA GLU A 94 -32.74 11.59 -6.18
C GLU A 94 -32.03 11.49 -4.80
N HIS A 95 -32.43 12.43 -3.94
CA HIS A 95 -32.85 12.23 -2.54
C HIS A 95 -31.98 11.37 -1.62
N ARG A 96 -31.10 12.05 -0.87
CA ARG A 96 -31.05 11.93 0.60
C ARG A 96 -30.20 13.04 1.21
N VAL A 97 -30.83 13.87 2.03
CA VAL A 97 -30.14 14.75 2.97
C VAL A 97 -29.54 13.84 4.03
N ASP A 98 -28.23 13.65 3.98
CA ASP A 98 -27.48 13.24 5.16
C ASP A 98 -26.11 13.90 5.09
N SER A 99 -25.64 14.41 6.23
CA SER A 99 -24.40 15.19 6.30
C SER A 99 -23.24 14.35 5.78
N ASP A 100 -22.79 14.64 4.56
CA ASP A 100 -21.76 13.88 3.85
C ASP A 100 -20.36 14.23 4.39
N GLN A 101 -20.15 13.96 5.68
CA GLN A 101 -18.89 14.22 6.34
C GLN A 101 -17.82 13.30 5.75
N LEU A 102 -16.84 13.91 5.08
CA LEU A 102 -15.70 13.23 4.49
C LEU A 102 -14.45 13.52 5.33
N ILE A 103 -13.90 12.49 5.95
CA ILE A 103 -12.64 12.54 6.70
C ILE A 103 -11.54 11.97 5.81
N THR A 104 -10.52 12.79 5.52
CA THR A 104 -9.45 12.43 4.60
C THR A 104 -8.11 12.48 5.30
N TYR A 105 -7.29 11.45 5.11
CA TYR A 105 -5.89 11.44 5.55
C TYR A 105 -5.00 10.83 4.48
N HIS A 106 -3.72 11.18 4.52
CA HIS A 106 -2.67 10.56 3.70
C HIS A 106 -1.87 9.59 4.57
N ILE A 107 -2.24 8.30 4.57
CA ILE A 107 -1.59 7.27 5.42
C ILE A 107 -1.12 6.09 4.56
N PRO A 108 0.20 5.83 4.48
CA PRO A 108 0.69 4.62 3.84
C PRO A 108 0.44 3.39 4.72
N PHE A 109 -0.02 2.29 4.10
CA PHE A 109 -0.04 0.98 4.74
C PHE A 109 1.19 0.18 4.35
N GLU A 110 2.02 -0.15 5.35
CA GLU A 110 3.19 -1.01 5.18
C GLU A 110 3.05 -2.29 5.98
N ARG A 111 2.91 -3.42 5.28
CA ARG A 111 2.62 -4.73 5.88
C ARG A 111 3.58 -5.13 7.02
N ARG A 112 4.83 -4.65 7.00
CA ARG A 112 5.88 -4.99 7.98
C ARG A 112 5.59 -4.52 9.41
N TYR A 113 4.75 -3.50 9.60
CA TYR A 113 4.44 -3.00 10.94
C TYR A 113 3.37 -3.81 11.66
N TRP A 114 2.81 -4.86 11.05
CA TRP A 114 1.79 -5.71 11.65
C TRP A 114 2.27 -7.17 11.72
N PRO A 115 1.81 -7.97 12.71
CA PRO A 115 2.10 -9.40 12.79
C PRO A 115 1.77 -10.13 11.49
N ILE A 116 2.51 -11.18 11.11
CA ILE A 116 2.27 -11.94 9.86
C ILE A 116 0.87 -12.59 9.85
N HIS A 117 0.36 -12.95 11.03
CA HIS A 117 -0.95 -13.56 11.22
C HIS A 117 -1.78 -12.81 12.27
N GLY A 118 -3.11 -12.88 12.14
CA GLY A 118 -4.03 -12.42 13.18
C GLY A 118 -4.54 -10.99 12.98
N ILE A 119 -3.75 -9.99 13.33
CA ILE A 119 -4.22 -8.61 13.52
C ILE A 119 -3.83 -7.70 12.35
N THR A 120 -4.84 -7.15 11.67
CA THR A 120 -4.67 -6.11 10.65
C THR A 120 -5.63 -4.94 10.91
N PRO A 121 -5.32 -3.72 10.43
CA PRO A 121 -6.19 -2.55 10.60
C PRO A 121 -7.65 -2.82 10.20
N LYS A 122 -7.86 -3.48 9.05
CA LYS A 122 -9.21 -3.84 8.59
C LYS A 122 -9.94 -4.76 9.57
N GLN A 123 -9.25 -5.74 10.17
CA GLN A 123 -9.86 -6.64 11.14
C GLN A 123 -10.20 -5.93 12.45
N ILE A 124 -9.31 -5.04 12.93
CA ILE A 124 -9.57 -4.23 14.13
C ILE A 124 -10.82 -3.36 13.90
N LEU A 125 -10.92 -2.72 12.75
CA LEU A 125 -12.05 -1.87 12.41
C LEU A 125 -13.37 -2.64 12.35
N ILE A 126 -13.39 -3.80 11.71
CA ILE A 126 -14.57 -4.67 11.65
C ILE A 126 -14.98 -5.13 13.06
N ALA A 127 -14.02 -5.57 13.87
CA ALA A 127 -14.27 -5.99 15.26
C ALA A 127 -14.82 -4.84 16.11
N TYR A 128 -14.32 -3.61 15.89
CA TYR A 128 -14.86 -2.41 16.52
C TYR A 128 -16.31 -2.17 16.13
N CYS A 129 -16.65 -2.17 14.82
CA CYS A 129 -18.02 -1.98 14.36
C CYS A 129 -18.97 -3.03 14.96
N GLN A 130 -18.54 -4.30 15.01
CA GLN A 130 -19.29 -5.38 15.65
C GLN A 130 -19.52 -5.11 17.14
N LYS A 131 -18.47 -4.73 17.89
CA LYS A 131 -18.56 -4.40 19.32
C LYS A 131 -19.52 -3.24 19.59
N GLN A 132 -19.53 -2.23 18.71
CA GLN A 132 -20.41 -1.07 18.80
C GLN A 132 -21.82 -1.32 18.23
N LYS A 133 -22.11 -2.52 17.72
CA LYS A 133 -23.38 -2.87 17.03
C LYS A 133 -23.70 -1.94 15.86
N ILE A 134 -22.66 -1.43 15.20
CA ILE A 134 -22.77 -0.62 13.97
C ILE A 134 -22.63 -1.57 12.77
N LYS A 135 -23.24 -1.19 11.64
CA LYS A 135 -23.03 -1.91 10.38
C LYS A 135 -21.53 -2.03 10.08
N PRO A 136 -21.09 -3.17 9.50
CA PRO A 136 -19.70 -3.30 9.09
C PRO A 136 -19.33 -2.20 8.08
N PRO A 137 -18.05 -1.79 8.05
CA PRO A 137 -17.58 -0.75 7.13
C PRO A 137 -17.82 -1.18 5.68
N ASP A 138 -18.44 -0.31 4.90
CA ASP A 138 -18.58 -0.49 3.45
C ASP A 138 -17.37 0.09 2.73
N PHE A 139 -16.67 -0.71 1.93
CA PHE A 139 -15.43 -0.31 1.25
C PHE A 139 -15.66 -0.14 -0.24
N HIS A 140 -15.48 1.08 -0.71
CA HIS A 140 -15.42 1.40 -2.12
C HIS A 140 -13.97 1.61 -2.56
N THR A 141 -13.50 0.92 -3.59
CA THR A 141 -12.13 1.08 -4.10
C THR A 141 -12.15 1.40 -5.58
N ILE A 142 -11.46 2.46 -5.95
CA ILE A 142 -11.25 2.88 -7.34
C ILE A 142 -9.81 2.58 -7.75
N GLU A 143 -9.63 2.18 -9.01
CA GLU A 143 -8.32 2.05 -9.64
C GLU A 143 -8.11 3.22 -10.61
N GLU A 144 -7.03 3.98 -10.40
CA GLU A 144 -6.61 5.01 -11.33
C GLU A 144 -5.83 4.36 -12.47
N ARG A 145 -6.46 4.20 -13.64
CA ARG A 145 -5.90 3.46 -14.78
C ARG A 145 -4.54 3.99 -15.27
N GLY A 146 -4.29 5.29 -15.15
CA GLY A 146 -3.04 5.92 -15.59
C GLY A 146 -1.83 5.49 -14.76
N THR A 147 -1.99 5.43 -13.44
CA THR A 147 -0.92 5.09 -12.50
C THR A 147 -0.98 3.63 -12.03
N ARG A 148 -2.11 2.94 -12.27
CA ARG A 148 -2.45 1.61 -11.73
C ARG A 148 -2.42 1.57 -10.21
N LEU A 149 -2.75 2.69 -9.57
CA LEU A 149 -2.87 2.80 -8.13
C LEU A 149 -4.33 2.64 -7.69
N PHE A 150 -4.51 2.11 -6.50
CA PHE A 150 -5.80 1.86 -5.87
C PHE A 150 -6.01 2.85 -4.73
N PHE A 151 -7.20 3.43 -4.68
CA PHE A 151 -7.64 4.35 -3.62
C PHE A 151 -8.96 3.84 -3.05
N SER A 152 -9.08 3.83 -1.73
CA SER A 152 -10.27 3.30 -1.06
C SER A 152 -10.92 4.36 -0.19
N THR A 153 -12.24 4.31 -0.17
CA THR A 153 -13.13 5.04 0.72
C THR A 153 -13.90 4.02 1.55
N ALA A 154 -13.95 4.22 2.87
CA ALA A 154 -14.76 3.41 3.78
C ALA A 154 -15.92 4.25 4.33
N THR A 155 -17.11 3.68 4.43
CA THR A 155 -18.28 4.34 5.01
C THR A 155 -18.67 3.64 6.30
N ILE A 156 -18.72 4.40 7.41
CA ILE A 156 -19.13 3.91 8.72
C ILE A 156 -20.11 4.92 9.31
N ASN A 157 -21.33 4.46 9.62
CA ASN A 157 -22.37 5.29 10.21
C ASN A 157 -22.60 6.60 9.43
N ASN A 158 -22.67 6.48 8.09
CA ASN A 158 -22.84 7.57 7.12
C ASN A 158 -21.71 8.62 7.07
N ILE A 159 -20.60 8.37 7.77
CA ILE A 159 -19.36 9.15 7.63
C ILE A 159 -18.45 8.42 6.63
N ARG A 160 -17.93 9.15 5.65
CA ARG A 160 -16.97 8.63 4.67
C ARG A 160 -15.55 8.94 5.11
N TYR A 161 -14.69 7.95 4.96
CA TYR A 161 -13.27 8.00 5.30
C TYR A 161 -12.50 7.71 4.03
N HIS A 162 -11.58 8.58 3.64
CA HIS A 162 -10.81 8.43 2.41
C HIS A 162 -9.32 8.47 2.67
N ASN A 163 -8.58 7.58 2.01
CA ASN A 163 -7.12 7.63 2.00
C ASN A 163 -6.61 8.17 0.67
N THR A 164 -5.86 9.27 0.72
CA THR A 164 -5.24 9.88 -0.46
C THR A 164 -3.96 9.19 -0.90
N PHE A 165 -3.41 8.26 -0.10
CA PHE A 165 -2.21 7.51 -0.48
C PHE A 165 -2.54 6.37 -1.47
N GLY A 166 -1.98 6.45 -2.67
CA GLY A 166 -2.16 5.45 -3.73
C GLY A 166 -1.47 4.12 -3.41
N CYS A 167 -2.26 3.04 -3.37
CA CYS A 167 -1.78 1.70 -3.04
C CYS A 167 -1.59 0.81 -4.28
N LYS A 168 -0.68 -0.16 -4.21
CA LYS A 168 -0.41 -1.09 -5.34
C LYS A 168 -1.48 -2.17 -5.55
N SER A 169 -2.42 -2.31 -4.61
CA SER A 169 -3.49 -3.31 -4.69
C SER A 169 -4.72 -2.84 -3.92
N LYS A 170 -5.90 -3.31 -4.35
CA LYS A 170 -7.16 -3.12 -3.62
C LYS A 170 -7.04 -3.52 -2.15
N LYS A 171 -6.45 -4.68 -1.86
CA LYS A 171 -6.28 -5.17 -0.49
C LYS A 171 -5.48 -4.21 0.38
N PHE A 172 -4.40 -3.61 -0.14
CA PHE A 172 -3.58 -2.67 0.62
C PHE A 172 -4.29 -1.33 0.78
N SER A 173 -5.03 -0.90 -0.23
CA SER A 173 -5.85 0.30 -0.19
C SER A 173 -6.92 0.23 0.91
N GLU A 174 -7.60 -0.92 1.02
CA GLU A 174 -8.59 -1.15 2.07
C GLU A 174 -7.97 -1.16 3.48
N GLN A 175 -6.76 -1.69 3.64
CA GLN A 175 -6.03 -1.63 4.92
C GLN A 175 -5.65 -0.20 5.26
N ALA A 176 -5.22 0.58 4.26
CA ALA A 176 -4.79 1.95 4.44
C ALA A 176 -5.96 2.88 4.80
N VAL A 177 -7.12 2.76 4.16
CA VAL A 177 -8.33 3.49 4.59
C VAL A 177 -8.84 3.02 5.95
N SER A 178 -8.62 1.76 6.33
CA SER A 178 -8.95 1.31 7.68
C SER A 178 -8.10 2.03 8.74
N LEU A 179 -6.83 2.35 8.44
CA LEU A 179 -6.00 3.20 9.32
C LEU A 179 -6.57 4.61 9.46
N VAL A 180 -7.12 5.16 8.38
CA VAL A 180 -7.79 6.47 8.40
C VAL A 180 -8.99 6.42 9.37
N CYS A 181 -9.83 5.39 9.28
CA CYS A 181 -10.94 5.19 10.21
C CYS A 181 -10.47 5.06 11.66
N LEU A 182 -9.50 4.18 11.93
CA LEU A 182 -9.00 3.94 13.28
C LEU A 182 -8.39 5.21 13.90
N LYS A 183 -7.62 5.97 13.10
CA LYS A 183 -7.06 7.26 13.53
C LYS A 183 -8.14 8.27 13.88
N ALA A 184 -9.14 8.42 13.01
CA ALA A 184 -10.25 9.36 13.23
C ALA A 184 -11.10 8.98 14.45
N LEU A 185 -11.24 7.68 14.73
CA LEU A 185 -11.97 7.14 15.88
C LEU A 185 -11.13 7.08 17.17
N GLY A 186 -9.83 7.40 17.12
CA GLY A 186 -8.93 7.32 18.27
C GLY A 186 -8.63 5.88 18.74
N ILE A 187 -8.73 4.89 17.85
CA ILE A 187 -8.54 3.48 18.16
C ILE A 187 -7.10 3.06 17.80
N PRO A 188 -6.42 2.27 18.65
CA PRO A 188 -5.11 1.70 18.33
C PRO A 188 -5.14 0.86 17.04
N ASP A 189 -4.14 1.05 16.19
CA ASP A 189 -4.08 0.42 14.87
C ASP A 189 -3.40 -0.95 14.84
N GLY A 190 -2.94 -1.44 16.00
CA GLY A 190 -2.34 -2.76 16.16
C GLY A 190 -0.96 -2.91 15.54
N ARG A 191 -0.24 -1.80 15.30
CA ARG A 191 1.18 -1.86 14.92
C ARG A 191 2.00 -2.52 16.02
N LEU A 192 3.02 -3.26 15.60
CA LEU A 192 4.06 -3.75 16.49
C LEU A 192 4.76 -2.56 17.16
N PRO A 193 5.14 -2.66 18.45
CA PRO A 193 5.91 -1.62 19.10
C PRO A 193 7.20 -1.40 18.33
N SER A 194 7.48 -0.16 17.96
CA SER A 194 8.81 0.22 17.53
C SER A 194 9.72 0.07 18.75
N ASN A 195 10.63 -0.90 18.73
CA ASN A 195 11.72 -0.94 19.71
C ASN A 195 12.50 0.37 19.55
N THR A 196 12.24 1.32 20.43
CA THR A 196 13.06 2.52 20.64
C THR A 196 14.26 2.14 21.49
#